data_AF-A0A5N4E5L2-F1
#
_entry.id   AF-A0A5N4E5L2-F1
#
_cell.length_a   1.000
_cell.length_b   1.000
_cell.length_c   1.000
_cell.angle_alpha   90.00
_cell.angle_beta   90.00
_cell.angle_gamma   90.00
#
_symmetry.space_group_name_H-M   'P 1'
#
loop_
_entity.id
_entity.type
_entity.pdbx_description
1 polymer ?
#
loop_
_entity_poly.entity_id
_entity_poly.type
_entity_poly.pdbx_seq_one_letter_code
_entity_poly.pdbx_strand_id
1 'polypeptide(L)'
;MKTSRAFFNEVERRFDAMPFTLRAFEDEKKARMGVVECAKHELLQPFNEKEGQFVAQFKFTVLLMPNGPMRVTSGPFEPDLYKSEMEVQDEELKALLQTFASQKTQKKKKKKASKTAENATSGETLEENEAGD
;
A
#
# COMPACT_ATOMS: atom_id res chain seq x y z
N MET A 1 32.17 10.88 -18.91
CA MET A 1 32.93 9.81 -19.61
C MET A 1 32.09 9.26 -20.78
N LYS A 2 32.69 8.63 -21.81
CA LYS A 2 31.91 8.03 -22.92
C LYS A 2 31.01 6.88 -22.44
N THR A 3 31.53 6.01 -21.58
CA THR A 3 30.80 4.84 -21.04
C THR A 3 29.57 5.25 -20.24
N SER A 4 29.67 6.28 -19.40
CA SER A 4 28.56 6.77 -18.57
C SER A 4 27.44 7.39 -19.40
N ARG A 5 27.76 8.08 -20.52
CA ARG A 5 26.75 8.56 -21.48
C ARG A 5 26.04 7.39 -22.17
N ALA A 6 26.79 6.37 -22.61
CA ALA A 6 26.19 5.18 -23.21
C ALA A 6 25.29 4.43 -22.21
N PHE A 7 25.72 4.30 -20.96
CA PHE A 7 24.95 3.71 -19.87
C PHE A 7 23.67 4.51 -19.56
N PHE A 8 23.78 5.84 -19.40
CA PHE A 8 22.63 6.70 -19.12
C PHE A 8 21.58 6.65 -20.25
N ASN A 9 22.01 6.72 -21.52
CA ASN A 9 21.11 6.57 -22.66
C ASN A 9 20.43 5.17 -22.71
N GLU A 10 21.10 4.12 -22.23
CA GLU A 10 20.50 2.79 -22.12
C GLU A 10 19.47 2.72 -20.98
N VAL A 11 19.76 3.36 -19.83
CA VAL A 11 18.83 3.51 -18.70
C VAL A 11 17.55 4.22 -19.15
N GLU A 12 17.68 5.41 -19.75
CA GLU A 12 16.57 6.22 -20.24
C GLU A 12 15.67 5.43 -21.21
N ARG A 13 16.28 4.72 -22.17
CA ARG A 13 15.55 3.91 -23.16
C ARG A 13 14.83 2.68 -22.56
N ARG A 14 15.36 2.08 -21.48
CA ARG A 14 14.87 0.79 -20.95
C ARG A 14 14.01 0.90 -19.70
N PHE A 15 14.27 1.89 -18.87
CA PHE A 15 13.69 2.04 -17.54
C PHE A 15 13.09 3.44 -17.32
N ASP A 16 13.45 4.44 -18.14
CA ASP A 16 13.04 5.83 -17.95
C ASP A 16 13.35 6.28 -16.49
N ALA A 17 12.37 6.78 -15.74
CA ALA A 17 12.51 7.14 -14.33
C ALA A 17 12.29 5.99 -13.32
N MET A 18 12.10 4.75 -13.78
CA MET A 18 11.79 3.61 -12.90
C MET A 18 13.05 3.01 -12.24
N PRO A 19 12.95 2.52 -10.98
CA PRO A 19 14.05 1.81 -10.33
C PRO A 19 14.47 0.55 -11.09
N PHE A 20 15.78 0.33 -11.21
CA PHE A 20 16.36 -0.81 -11.91
C PHE A 20 17.52 -1.44 -11.11
N THR A 21 18.00 -2.61 -11.56
CA THR A 21 19.18 -3.28 -11.00
C THR A 21 20.31 -3.34 -12.03
N LEU A 22 21.56 -3.21 -11.59
CA LEU A 22 22.74 -3.31 -12.46
C LEU A 22 22.89 -4.69 -13.12
N ARG A 23 22.22 -5.72 -12.58
CA ARG A 23 22.15 -7.07 -13.18
C ARG A 23 21.27 -7.16 -14.43
N ALA A 24 20.53 -6.11 -14.77
CA ALA A 24 19.67 -6.07 -15.95
C ALA A 24 20.42 -5.66 -17.24
N PHE A 25 21.69 -5.26 -17.14
CA PHE A 25 22.55 -4.86 -18.25
C PHE A 25 23.37 -6.04 -18.77
N GLU A 26 23.60 -6.10 -20.08
CA GLU A 26 24.39 -7.18 -20.71
C GLU A 26 25.85 -7.17 -20.26
N ASP A 27 26.42 -5.99 -19.99
CA ASP A 27 27.79 -5.81 -19.53
C ASP A 27 27.82 -5.12 -18.16
N GLU A 28 27.81 -5.94 -17.10
CA GLU A 28 27.93 -5.44 -15.72
C GLU A 28 29.19 -4.61 -15.48
N LYS A 29 30.31 -4.84 -16.20
CA LYS A 29 31.55 -4.08 -16.00
C LYS A 29 31.41 -2.67 -16.54
N LYS A 30 30.82 -2.50 -17.72
CA LYS A 30 30.48 -1.16 -18.26
C LYS A 30 29.43 -0.46 -17.39
N ALA A 31 28.40 -1.17 -16.93
CA ALA A 31 27.37 -0.59 -16.06
C ALA A 31 27.96 -0.11 -14.72
N ARG A 32 28.80 -0.91 -14.04
CA ARG A 32 29.50 -0.53 -12.80
C ARG A 32 30.45 0.66 -13.00
N MET A 33 31.07 0.81 -14.17
CA MET A 33 31.92 1.97 -14.45
C MET A 33 31.10 3.24 -14.76
N GLY A 34 29.99 3.11 -15.49
CA GLY A 34 29.11 4.23 -15.84
C GLY A 34 28.31 4.79 -14.65
N VAL A 35 27.80 3.91 -13.77
CA VAL A 35 26.95 4.31 -12.63
C VAL A 35 27.68 5.20 -11.63
N VAL A 36 29.01 5.06 -11.49
CA VAL A 36 29.81 5.89 -10.56
C VAL A 36 29.77 7.37 -10.93
N GLU A 37 29.82 7.71 -12.22
CA GLU A 37 29.69 9.10 -12.68
C GLU A 37 28.24 9.59 -12.53
N CYS A 38 27.26 8.78 -12.94
CA CYS A 38 25.84 9.14 -12.86
C CYS A 38 25.37 9.37 -11.41
N ALA A 39 25.78 8.54 -10.46
CA ALA A 39 25.46 8.73 -9.04
C ALA A 39 26.21 9.93 -8.44
N LYS A 40 27.47 10.16 -8.82
CA LYS A 40 28.26 11.31 -8.34
C LYS A 40 27.72 12.66 -8.81
N HIS A 41 27.07 12.70 -9.96
CA HIS A 41 26.43 13.90 -10.52
C HIS A 41 24.91 13.93 -10.33
N GLU A 42 24.39 13.17 -9.35
CA GLU A 42 22.97 13.17 -8.93
C GLU A 42 21.96 12.81 -10.04
N LEU A 43 22.44 12.21 -11.14
CA LEU A 43 21.59 11.70 -12.24
C LEU A 43 20.88 10.38 -11.86
N LEU A 44 21.39 9.67 -10.85
CA LEU A 44 20.82 8.42 -10.34
C LEU A 44 20.91 8.40 -8.81
N GLN A 45 19.79 8.10 -8.15
CA GLN A 45 19.72 7.93 -6.70
C GLN A 45 19.94 6.45 -6.31
N PRO A 46 20.96 6.11 -5.52
CA PRO A 46 21.16 4.74 -5.04
C PRO A 46 20.21 4.37 -3.89
N PHE A 47 19.74 3.12 -3.88
CA PHE A 47 19.00 2.53 -2.76
C PHE A 47 19.94 1.62 -1.97
N ASN A 48 20.42 2.10 -0.81
CA ASN A 48 21.34 1.38 0.07
C ASN A 48 20.62 0.89 1.34
N GLU A 49 20.93 -0.31 1.78
CA GLU A 49 20.48 -0.87 3.07
C GLU A 49 21.62 -0.84 4.11
N LYS A 50 21.28 -0.92 5.40
CA LYS A 50 22.28 -0.99 6.49
C LYS A 50 22.51 -2.46 6.86
N GLU A 51 23.77 -2.89 6.85
CA GLU A 51 24.14 -4.25 7.27
C GLU A 51 24.14 -4.40 8.80
N GLY A 52 23.94 -5.64 9.28
CA GLY A 52 24.20 -6.04 10.67
C GLY A 52 23.01 -6.06 11.64
N GLN A 53 21.78 -5.79 11.20
CA GLN A 53 20.58 -5.81 12.06
C GLN A 53 19.37 -6.45 11.35
N PHE A 54 18.42 -6.98 12.13
CA PHE A 54 17.14 -7.44 11.60
C PHE A 54 16.24 -6.25 11.26
N VAL A 55 15.87 -6.12 9.99
CA VAL A 55 14.97 -5.05 9.51
C VAL A 55 13.69 -5.68 8.97
N ALA A 56 12.55 -5.41 9.63
CA ALA A 56 11.24 -5.78 9.13
C ALA A 56 10.69 -4.67 8.21
N GLN A 57 10.25 -5.03 6.99
CA GLN A 57 9.65 -4.08 6.04
C GLN A 57 8.31 -4.60 5.54
N PHE A 58 7.24 -3.83 5.78
CA PHE A 58 5.92 -4.03 5.16
C PHE A 58 5.65 -2.88 4.19
N LYS A 59 5.48 -3.19 2.91
CA LYS A 59 5.22 -2.21 1.85
C LYS A 59 3.91 -2.54 1.15
N PHE A 60 3.01 -1.57 1.06
CA PHE A 60 1.73 -1.71 0.37
C PHE A 60 1.31 -0.40 -0.31
N THR A 61 0.48 -0.53 -1.34
CA THR A 61 -0.07 0.58 -2.11
C THR A 61 -1.51 0.85 -1.65
N VAL A 62 -1.80 2.11 -1.34
CA VAL A 62 -3.13 2.58 -0.95
C VAL A 62 -3.63 3.63 -1.96
N LEU A 63 -4.89 3.53 -2.34
CA LEU A 63 -5.59 4.52 -3.16
C LEU A 63 -6.48 5.38 -2.27
N LEU A 64 -6.38 6.70 -2.38
CA LEU A 64 -7.25 7.63 -1.68
C LEU A 64 -8.51 7.88 -2.53
N MET A 65 -9.60 7.23 -2.17
CA MET A 65 -10.91 7.40 -2.83
C MET A 65 -11.79 8.34 -1.99
N PRO A 66 -12.86 8.94 -2.55
CA PRO A 66 -13.86 9.67 -1.77
C PRO A 66 -14.52 8.82 -0.66
N ASN A 67 -14.48 7.49 -0.79
CA ASN A 67 -14.92 6.52 0.21
C ASN A 67 -13.82 6.15 1.25
N GLY A 68 -12.76 6.94 1.36
CA GLY A 68 -11.60 6.69 2.21
C GLY A 68 -10.51 5.80 1.57
N PRO A 69 -9.48 5.43 2.35
CA PRO A 69 -8.33 4.68 1.86
C PRO A 69 -8.68 3.25 1.46
N MET A 70 -8.23 2.84 0.28
CA MET A 70 -8.38 1.49 -0.26
C MET A 70 -7.01 0.86 -0.49
N ARG A 71 -6.62 -0.09 0.36
CA ARG A 71 -5.41 -0.92 0.16
C ARG A 71 -5.61 -1.82 -1.07
N VAL A 72 -4.65 -1.78 -2.01
CA VAL A 72 -4.67 -2.56 -3.26
C VAL A 72 -3.70 -3.74 -3.20
N THR A 73 -2.50 -3.55 -2.67
CA THR A 73 -1.51 -4.62 -2.48
C THR A 73 -1.37 -5.00 -0.99
N SER A 74 -1.06 -6.25 -0.70
CA SER A 74 -0.58 -6.71 0.60
C SER A 74 0.13 -8.03 0.46
N GLY A 75 1.30 -8.18 1.08
CA GLY A 75 1.97 -9.47 1.19
C GLY A 75 1.25 -10.43 2.16
N PRO A 76 1.51 -11.74 2.08
CA PRO A 76 1.08 -12.69 3.09
C PRO A 76 1.79 -12.37 4.41
N PHE A 77 1.04 -12.33 5.50
CA PHE A 77 1.55 -12.15 6.85
C PHE A 77 0.66 -12.91 7.82
N GLU A 78 1.25 -13.89 8.52
CA GLU A 78 0.60 -14.72 9.52
C GLU A 78 1.12 -14.30 10.90
N PRO A 79 0.37 -13.48 11.67
CA PRO A 79 0.86 -12.95 12.94
C PRO A 79 1.12 -14.05 13.97
N ASP A 80 0.34 -15.14 13.95
CA ASP A 80 0.37 -16.24 14.92
C ASP A 80 1.71 -17.02 14.91
N LEU A 81 2.49 -16.90 13.83
CA LEU A 81 3.83 -17.48 13.71
C LEU A 81 4.88 -16.73 14.57
N TYR A 82 4.62 -15.47 14.92
CA TYR A 82 5.58 -14.59 15.59
C TYR A 82 5.24 -14.41 17.07
N LYS A 83 6.07 -14.97 17.94
CA LYS A 83 6.00 -14.74 19.40
C LYS A 83 6.99 -13.65 19.78
N SER A 84 6.50 -12.56 20.35
CA SER A 84 7.28 -11.47 20.91
C SER A 84 7.02 -11.39 22.42
N GLU A 85 8.08 -11.21 23.21
CA GLU A 85 7.97 -10.89 24.65
C GLU A 85 7.48 -9.46 24.88
N MET A 86 7.62 -8.59 23.87
CA MET A 86 7.20 -7.19 23.91
C MET A 86 5.95 -6.99 23.05
N GLU A 87 4.95 -6.35 23.63
CA GLU A 87 3.76 -5.82 22.94
C GLU A 87 3.67 -4.29 23.13
N VAL A 88 2.84 -3.63 22.32
CA VAL A 88 2.48 -2.23 22.57
C VAL A 88 1.80 -2.15 23.94
N GLN A 89 2.20 -1.24 24.83
CA GLN A 89 1.59 -1.09 26.16
C GLN A 89 0.64 0.09 26.31
N ASP A 90 0.80 1.14 25.49
CA ASP A 90 -0.02 2.34 25.52
C ASP A 90 -1.50 2.07 25.21
N GLU A 91 -2.41 2.60 26.04
CA GLU A 91 -3.85 2.29 25.97
C GLU A 91 -4.55 2.94 24.76
N GLU A 92 -4.18 4.18 24.41
CA GLU A 92 -4.74 4.89 23.26
C GLU A 92 -4.31 4.20 21.95
N LEU A 93 -3.04 3.82 21.84
CA LEU A 93 -2.50 3.11 20.69
C LEU A 93 -3.03 1.67 20.59
N LYS A 94 -3.22 0.96 21.71
CA LYS A 94 -3.94 -0.34 21.74
C LYS A 94 -5.35 -0.20 21.17
N ALA A 95 -6.11 0.80 21.63
CA ALA A 95 -7.46 1.07 21.12
C ALA A 95 -7.46 1.39 19.62
N LEU A 96 -6.53 2.23 19.15
CA LEU A 96 -6.39 2.60 17.75
C LEU A 96 -6.07 1.39 16.84
N LEU A 97 -5.13 0.53 17.26
CA LEU A 97 -4.73 -0.67 16.50
C LEU A 97 -5.85 -1.71 16.38
N GLN A 98 -6.79 -1.74 17.33
CA GLN A 98 -8.00 -2.56 17.25
C GLN A 98 -9.06 -2.00 16.27
N THR A 99 -8.92 -0.75 15.82
CA THR A 99 -9.83 -0.16 14.82
C THR A 99 -9.49 -0.61 13.39
N PHE A 100 -10.52 -0.77 12.54
CA PHE A 100 -10.33 -1.17 11.16
C PHE A 100 -9.94 0.00 10.25
N ALA A 101 -8.71 -0.02 9.75
CA ALA A 101 -8.18 0.96 8.80
C ALA A 101 -8.88 0.99 7.41
N SER A 102 -9.83 0.08 7.12
CA SER A 102 -10.61 0.11 5.87
C SER A 102 -12.11 -0.02 6.11
N GLN A 103 -12.90 0.85 5.46
CA GLN A 103 -14.36 0.89 5.57
C GLN A 103 -15.09 -0.31 4.94
N LYS A 104 -14.41 -1.40 4.53
CA LYS A 104 -15.06 -2.56 3.89
C LYS A 104 -16.08 -3.24 4.83
N THR A 105 -15.79 -3.32 6.14
CA THR A 105 -16.75 -3.75 7.18
C THR A 105 -17.84 -2.70 7.44
N GLN A 106 -17.51 -1.41 7.35
CA GLN A 106 -18.50 -0.33 7.50
C GLN A 106 -19.50 -0.28 6.34
N LYS A 107 -19.12 -0.63 5.09
CA LYS A 107 -20.08 -0.70 3.96
C LYS A 107 -21.23 -1.69 4.20
N LYS A 108 -20.97 -2.85 4.84
CA LYS A 108 -22.03 -3.79 5.24
C LYS A 108 -22.92 -3.22 6.36
N LYS A 109 -22.35 -2.54 7.37
CA LYS A 109 -23.15 -1.90 8.44
C LYS A 109 -23.94 -0.67 7.95
N LYS A 110 -23.34 0.22 7.16
CA LYS A 110 -23.97 1.46 6.66
C LYS A 110 -25.08 1.20 5.64
N LYS A 111 -24.95 0.19 4.76
CA LYS A 111 -26.03 -0.26 3.86
C LYS A 111 -27.18 -0.97 4.60
N LYS A 112 -26.94 -1.52 5.79
CA LYS A 112 -28.01 -2.05 6.67
C LYS A 112 -28.69 -0.90 7.41
N ALA A 113 -27.91 0.03 7.98
CA ALA A 113 -28.42 1.20 8.69
C ALA A 113 -29.23 2.16 7.81
N SER A 114 -28.84 2.40 6.55
CA SER A 114 -29.64 3.26 5.65
C SER A 114 -31.04 2.69 5.40
N LYS A 115 -31.14 1.38 5.13
CA LYS A 115 -32.42 0.68 4.98
C LYS A 115 -33.29 0.69 6.23
N THR A 116 -32.68 0.74 7.42
CA THR A 116 -33.44 0.84 8.69
C THR A 116 -33.89 2.28 8.97
N ALA A 117 -33.13 3.29 8.53
CA ALA A 117 -33.50 4.70 8.69
C ALA A 117 -34.64 5.11 7.74
N GLU A 118 -34.62 4.65 6.49
CA GLU A 118 -35.69 4.88 5.51
C GLU A 118 -37.04 4.34 6.03
N ASN A 119 -37.04 3.16 6.66
CA ASN A 119 -38.26 2.52 7.20
C ASN A 119 -38.81 3.16 8.49
N ALA A 120 -38.08 4.09 9.11
CA ALA A 120 -38.46 4.74 10.38
C ALA A 120 -39.09 6.13 10.21
N THR A 121 -39.22 6.63 8.97
CA THR A 121 -39.62 8.02 8.69
C THR A 121 -40.98 8.11 7.99
N SER A 122 -41.77 7.02 7.97
CA SER A 122 -43.08 6.96 7.34
C SER A 122 -44.05 6.01 8.08
N GLY A 123 -44.53 6.46 9.24
CA GLY A 123 -45.91 6.23 9.68
C GLY A 123 -46.59 7.61 9.77
N GLU A 124 -47.90 7.81 9.65
CA GLU A 124 -49.06 6.92 9.46
C GLU A 124 -50.13 7.74 8.66
N THR A 125 -51.30 7.28 8.20
CA THR A 125 -52.05 6.01 8.25
C THR A 125 -52.99 5.96 7.01
N LEU A 126 -53.57 4.80 6.64
CA LEU A 126 -54.99 4.67 6.21
C LEU A 126 -55.41 3.19 6.02
N GLU A 127 -56.71 2.93 6.10
CA GLU A 127 -57.33 1.65 6.46
C GLU A 127 -57.72 0.74 5.28
N GLU A 128 -58.10 -0.50 5.63
CA GLU A 128 -58.97 -1.47 4.90
C GLU A 128 -58.83 -1.66 3.37
N ASN A 129 -58.57 -2.91 2.95
CA ASN A 129 -59.68 -3.82 2.57
C ASN A 129 -59.24 -5.30 2.39
N GLU A 130 -60.24 -6.18 2.27
CA GLU A 130 -60.16 -7.65 2.33
C GLU A 130 -59.59 -8.36 1.09
N ALA A 131 -59.42 -9.69 1.25
CA ALA A 131 -59.26 -10.75 0.24
C ALA A 131 -57.91 -10.82 -0.52
N GLY A 132 -57.38 -11.99 -0.86
CA GLY A 132 -57.83 -13.37 -0.58
C GLY A 132 -57.08 -14.38 -1.45
N ASP A 133 -56.88 -15.60 -0.92
CA ASP A 133 -56.12 -16.75 -1.48
C ASP A 133 -54.58 -16.60 -1.50
#